data_AF-A0A2W4R8B9-F1
#
_entry.id   AF-A0A2W4R8B9-F1
#
_cell.length_a   1.000
_cell.length_b   1.000
_cell.length_c   1.000
_cell.angle_alpha   90.00
_cell.angle_beta   90.00
_cell.angle_gamma   90.00
#
_symmetry.space_group_name_H-M   'P 1'
#
loop_
_entity.id
_entity.type
_entity.pdbx_description
1 polymer ?
#
loop_
_entity_poly.entity_id
_entity_poly.type
_entity_poly.pdbx_seq_one_letter_code
_entity_poly.pdbx_strand_id
1 'polypeptide(L)'
;MMAVQETIEQVRRIDVDQYKYGFETKIETIKAPKGLNEDVIRFISERKGEPEWMLQWRLDAYRRWLTMTEPTWAKVKYPKIDFQELYY
;
A
#
# COMPACT_ATOMS: atom_id res chain seq x y z
N MET A 1 42.54 26.71 -15.23
CA MET A 1 42.35 26.00 -13.94
C MET A 1 42.13 24.52 -14.26
N MET A 2 43.15 23.67 -14.08
CA MET A 2 43.11 22.21 -14.35
C MET A 2 42.66 21.45 -13.10
N ALA A 3 41.40 21.59 -12.69
CA ALA A 3 40.88 20.86 -11.53
C ALA A 3 39.41 20.39 -11.71
N VAL A 4 38.94 20.32 -12.97
CA VAL A 4 37.53 20.07 -13.26
C VAL A 4 37.31 18.80 -14.09
N GLN A 5 38.15 18.52 -15.10
CA GLN A 5 37.95 17.35 -15.96
C GLN A 5 38.26 16.01 -15.26
N GLU A 6 39.40 15.90 -14.57
CA GLU A 6 39.76 14.68 -13.82
C GLU A 6 38.71 14.34 -12.76
N THR A 7 38.21 15.34 -12.03
CA THR A 7 37.18 15.17 -11.00
C THR A 7 35.87 14.67 -11.58
N ILE A 8 35.46 15.19 -12.75
CA ILE A 8 34.25 14.75 -13.46
C ILE A 8 34.40 13.31 -13.97
N GLU A 9 35.57 12.93 -14.46
CA GLU A 9 35.86 11.56 -14.90
C GLU A 9 35.87 10.56 -13.74
N GLN A 10 36.41 10.97 -12.59
CA GLN A 10 36.48 10.15 -11.39
C GLN A 10 35.08 9.93 -10.77
N VAL A 11 34.22 10.96 -10.75
CA VAL A 11 32.81 10.82 -10.32
C VAL A 11 32.03 9.90 -11.28
N ARG A 12 32.23 10.03 -12.60
CA ARG A 12 31.60 9.13 -13.59
C ARG A 12 32.01 7.66 -13.45
N ARG A 13 33.22 7.37 -12.95
CA ARG A 13 33.65 5.99 -12.64
C ARG A 13 33.04 5.43 -11.36
N ILE A 14 32.61 6.28 -10.45
CA ILE A 14 32.00 5.91 -9.16
C ILE A 14 30.47 5.76 -9.32
N ASP A 15 29.88 6.47 -10.27
CA ASP A 15 28.45 6.51 -10.46
C ASP A 15 27.92 5.31 -11.28
N VAL A 16 26.85 4.72 -10.75
CA VAL A 16 25.83 3.88 -11.40
C VAL A 16 26.07 2.37 -11.52
N ASP A 17 27.24 1.85 -11.91
CA ASP A 17 27.36 0.39 -12.20
C ASP A 17 27.64 -0.53 -10.99
N GLN A 18 27.94 0.04 -9.81
CA GLN A 18 28.36 -0.71 -8.62
C GLN A 18 27.30 -0.82 -7.51
N TYR A 19 26.03 -0.44 -7.76
CA TYR A 19 24.94 -0.87 -6.88
C TYR A 19 24.50 -2.30 -7.22
N LYS A 20 25.46 -3.23 -7.14
CA LYS A 20 25.31 -4.65 -7.48
C LYS A 20 24.47 -5.44 -6.46
N TYR A 21 24.15 -4.82 -5.33
CA TYR A 21 23.45 -5.41 -4.18
C TYR A 21 22.11 -4.71 -3.91
N GLY A 22 21.30 -4.53 -4.95
CA GLY A 22 19.87 -4.27 -4.72
C GLY A 22 19.27 -5.48 -4.02
N PHE A 23 18.96 -5.36 -2.73
CA PHE A 23 18.23 -6.39 -2.00
C PHE A 23 16.79 -6.45 -2.54
N GLU A 24 16.55 -7.24 -3.59
CA GLU A 24 15.19 -7.59 -4.00
C GLU A 24 14.70 -8.78 -3.18
N THR A 25 13.66 -8.59 -2.38
CA THR A 25 12.91 -9.72 -1.82
C THR A 25 11.67 -9.89 -2.68
N LYS A 26 11.60 -11.00 -3.43
CA LYS A 26 10.38 -11.37 -4.14
C LYS A 26 9.35 -11.82 -3.10
N ILE A 27 8.53 -10.89 -2.65
CA ILE A 27 7.41 -11.17 -1.76
C ILE A 27 6.27 -11.66 -2.65
N GLU A 28 5.91 -12.94 -2.50
CA GLU A 28 4.68 -13.46 -3.08
C GLU A 28 3.49 -12.73 -2.45
N THR A 29 2.92 -11.80 -3.20
CA THR A 29 1.76 -11.02 -2.76
C THR A 29 0.51 -11.66 -3.33
N ILE A 30 -0.15 -12.49 -2.53
CA ILE A 30 -1.49 -12.99 -2.86
C ILE A 30 -2.46 -11.84 -2.60
N LYS A 31 -2.94 -11.22 -3.68
CA LYS A 31 -3.91 -10.12 -3.60
C LYS A 31 -5.32 -10.69 -3.58
N ALA A 32 -6.11 -10.26 -2.62
CA ALA A 32 -7.55 -10.44 -2.68
C ALA A 32 -8.12 -9.73 -3.93
N PRO A 33 -9.29 -10.14 -4.44
CA PRO A 33 -9.97 -9.40 -5.50
C PRO A 33 -10.13 -7.92 -5.11
N LYS A 34 -10.14 -7.04 -6.11
CA LYS A 34 -10.32 -5.60 -5.89
C LYS A 34 -11.62 -5.33 -5.15
N GLY A 35 -11.55 -4.38 -4.24
CA GLY A 35 -12.70 -3.85 -3.52
C GLY A 35 -12.92 -4.45 -2.14
N LEU A 36 -13.85 -3.84 -1.42
CA LEU A 36 -14.15 -4.17 -0.03
C LEU A 36 -15.54 -4.79 0.06
N ASN A 37 -15.57 -6.09 0.30
CA ASN A 37 -16.77 -6.89 0.56
C ASN A 37 -16.56 -7.79 1.80
N GLU A 38 -17.64 -8.40 2.30
CA GLU A 38 -17.56 -9.31 3.46
C GLU A 38 -16.63 -10.51 3.19
N ASP A 39 -16.57 -11.00 1.94
CA ASP A 39 -15.73 -12.14 1.56
C ASP A 39 -14.23 -11.80 1.65
N VAL A 40 -13.82 -10.60 1.25
CA VAL A 40 -12.45 -10.09 1.38
C VAL A 40 -12.09 -9.95 2.86
N ILE A 41 -13.02 -9.48 3.71
CA ILE A 41 -12.79 -9.39 5.16
C ILE A 41 -12.59 -10.78 5.77
N ARG A 42 -13.41 -11.76 5.40
CA ARG A 42 -13.25 -13.16 5.84
C ARG A 42 -11.93 -13.74 5.36
N PHE A 43 -11.60 -13.55 4.08
CA PHE A 43 -10.34 -14.01 3.50
C PHE A 43 -9.13 -13.41 4.22
N ILE A 44 -9.12 -12.11 4.51
CA ILE A 44 -8.03 -11.45 5.24
C ILE A 44 -7.93 -12.00 6.68
N SER A 45 -9.06 -12.20 7.35
CA SER A 45 -9.10 -12.68 8.73
C SER A 45 -8.60 -14.12 8.86
N GLU A 46 -9.04 -15.01 7.96
CA GLU A 46 -8.57 -16.40 7.86
C GLU A 46 -7.07 -16.47 7.59
N ARG A 47 -6.56 -15.63 6.66
CA ARG A 47 -5.13 -15.57 6.33
C ARG A 47 -4.27 -15.11 7.50
N LYS A 48 -4.79 -14.22 8.34
CA LYS A 48 -4.10 -13.72 9.53
C LYS A 48 -4.23 -14.64 10.75
N GLY A 49 -5.08 -15.67 10.67
CA GLY A 49 -5.35 -16.56 11.81
C GLY A 49 -6.00 -15.82 12.98
N GLU A 50 -6.89 -14.87 12.69
CA GLU A 50 -7.55 -14.07 13.71
C GLU A 50 -8.60 -14.90 14.47
N PRO A 51 -8.83 -14.64 15.77
CA PRO A 51 -9.89 -15.28 16.53
C PRO A 51 -11.28 -14.81 16.05
N GLU A 52 -12.30 -15.66 16.21
CA GLU A 52 -13.66 -15.44 15.70
C GLU A 52 -14.26 -14.08 16.11
N TRP A 53 -14.03 -13.65 17.36
CA TRP A 53 -14.55 -12.36 17.83
C TRP A 53 -13.98 -11.17 17.04
N MET A 54 -12.76 -11.28 16.53
CA MET A 54 -12.12 -10.24 15.72
C MET A 54 -12.70 -10.20 14.31
N LEU A 55 -13.01 -11.37 13.73
CA LEU A 55 -13.74 -11.45 12.46
C LEU A 55 -15.12 -10.79 12.58
N GLN A 56 -15.89 -11.14 13.61
CA GLN A 56 -17.21 -10.55 13.84
C GLN A 56 -17.12 -9.03 14.03
N TRP A 57 -16.14 -8.55 14.80
CA TRP A 57 -15.91 -7.13 14.98
C TRP A 57 -15.60 -6.39 13.66
N ARG A 58 -14.79 -6.99 12.77
CA ARG A 58 -14.50 -6.44 11.44
C ARG A 58 -15.76 -6.40 10.55
N LEU A 59 -16.57 -7.46 10.58
CA LEU A 59 -17.81 -7.53 9.81
C LEU A 59 -18.83 -6.48 10.29
N ASP A 60 -18.97 -6.30 11.60
CA ASP A 60 -19.85 -5.29 12.18
C ASP A 60 -19.38 -3.87 11.84
N ALA A 61 -18.07 -3.63 11.88
CA ALA A 61 -17.48 -2.36 11.45
C ALA A 61 -17.77 -2.06 9.96
N TYR A 62 -17.66 -3.07 9.08
CA TYR A 62 -17.98 -2.93 7.66
C TYR A 62 -19.45 -2.60 7.43
N ARG A 63 -20.37 -3.33 8.09
CA ARG A 63 -21.81 -3.06 8.02
C ARG A 63 -22.15 -1.65 8.48
N ARG A 64 -21.53 -1.20 9.57
CA ARG A 64 -21.71 0.17 10.06
C ARG A 64 -21.18 1.18 9.04
N TRP A 65 -19.99 0.97 8.49
CA TRP A 65 -19.38 1.84 7.50
C TRP A 65 -20.26 2.02 6.25
N LEU A 66 -20.92 0.97 5.76
CA LEU A 66 -21.86 1.05 4.64
C LEU A 66 -23.03 2.02 4.88
N THR A 67 -23.43 2.22 6.14
CA THR A 67 -24.50 3.15 6.52
C THR A 67 -24.01 4.57 6.78
N MET A 68 -22.70 4.79 6.82
CA MET A 68 -22.13 6.10 7.14
C MET A 68 -22.04 6.96 5.88
N THR A 69 -22.42 8.22 6.04
CA THR A 69 -22.20 9.24 5.01
C THR A 69 -20.88 9.95 5.27
N GLU A 70 -20.11 10.19 4.21
CA GLU A 70 -18.88 10.98 4.29
C GLU A 70 -19.18 12.39 4.85
N PRO A 71 -18.52 12.81 5.95
CA PRO A 71 -18.75 14.13 6.52
C PRO A 71 -18.14 15.23 5.65
N THR A 72 -18.95 16.25 5.34
CA THR A 72 -18.54 17.38 4.47
C THR A 72 -18.30 18.70 5.21
N TRP A 73 -18.30 18.69 6.55
CA TRP A 73 -18.14 19.91 7.36
C TRP A 73 -16.73 20.53 7.24
N ALA A 74 -15.73 19.74 6.85
CA ALA A 74 -14.37 20.23 6.65
C ALA A 74 -14.27 20.96 5.31
N LYS A 75 -13.65 22.15 5.30
CA LYS A 75 -13.42 22.97 4.09
C LYS A 75 -12.21 22.45 3.29
N VAL A 76 -12.17 21.15 3.02
CA VAL A 76 -11.14 20.48 2.22
C VAL A 76 -11.73 20.04 0.89
N LYS A 77 -10.95 20.16 -0.18
CA LYS A 77 -11.31 19.64 -1.50
C LYS A 77 -10.38 18.49 -1.82
N TYR A 78 -10.94 17.29 -1.95
CA TYR A 78 -10.23 16.10 -2.39
C TYR A 78 -11.10 15.35 -3.40
N PRO A 79 -10.49 14.62 -4.35
CA PRO A 79 -11.24 13.73 -5.22
C PRO A 79 -11.87 12.61 -4.36
N LYS A 80 -13.11 12.24 -4.66
CA LYS A 80 -13.76 11.12 -3.98
C LYS A 80 -12.94 9.85 -4.17
N ILE A 81 -12.71 9.14 -3.08
CA ILE A 81 -11.97 7.88 -3.09
C ILE A 81 -12.95 6.78 -3.50
N ASP A 82 -12.61 6.04 -4.54
CA ASP A 82 -13.32 4.79 -4.87
C ASP A 82 -12.72 3.66 -4.04
N PHE A 83 -13.40 3.31 -2.94
CA PHE A 83 -12.98 2.23 -2.05
C PHE A 83 -13.06 0.84 -2.71
N GLN A 84 -13.78 0.70 -3.84
CA GLN A 84 -13.88 -0.57 -4.56
C GLN A 84 -12.73 -0.80 -5.54
N GLU A 85 -11.93 0.23 -5.85
CA GLU A 85 -10.74 0.10 -6.70
C GLU A 85 -9.46 -0.25 -5.91
N LEU A 86 -9.54 -0.33 -4.58
CA LEU A 86 -8.42 -0.61 -3.69
C LEU A 86 -8.18 -2.12 -3.48
N TYR A 87 -6.92 -2.48 -3.20
CA TYR A 87 -6.52 -3.81 -2.74
C TYR A 87 -6.32 -3.79 -1.22
N TYR A 88 -6.81 -4.82 -0.53
CA TYR A 88 -6.81 -4.95 0.93
C TYR A 88 -6.10 -6.21 1.43
#